data_AF-A0A7S1MKW2-F1
#
_entry.id   AF-A0A7S1MKW2-F1
#
_cell.length_a   1.000
_cell.length_b   1.000
_cell.length_c   1.000
_cell.angle_alpha   90.00
_cell.angle_beta   90.00
_cell.angle_gamma   90.00
#
_symmetry.space_group_name_H-M   'P 1'
#
loop_
_entity.id
_entity.type
_entity.pdbx_description
1 polymer ?
#
loop_
_entity_poly.entity_id
_entity_poly.type
_entity_poly.pdbx_seq_one_letter_code
_entity_poly.pdbx_strand_id
1 'polypeptide(L)'
;FPYLFGIMYGDMGHGLILTVFASLLIMFEKQFLSRPLNEIFAMIFGGRYLLFGMGVFATYVGVLYNDCFGMSTEMFASGYKWPALPPEGKSGIVTPTFPNGNPSVKPLAPPVFGIDVAWTETENKLEFYNSFKMKCAVIIGIVQMTAGIILSLMNHLYFNDRKQVLFRFIPEIVFLTLTFGYMALMIIIKWCITWENTNLAPSLLETMTNFFLQPGVVSMELYSGQAGIQVVMLLIAFAFVPVLLGAIPYLEKKEHEEKLKQRELMRHGEEGHDDEDEEHFDFGEIMIHQVIHTIEFVLGCVSNTASYLRLWALSLAHAQLSDVFWNFAFMMTVGLDSGSGAYVFVGFAVWLSATLGVLLGMESLSAFLHALRLHWVEFNGKFYAGDGVKFAPFAISDILAEVK
;
A
#
# COMPACT_ATOMS: atom_id res chain seq x y z
N PHE A 1 5.26 0.93 -8.00
CA PHE A 1 5.45 -0.53 -7.83
C PHE A 1 6.58 -0.89 -6.87
N PRO A 2 7.87 -0.59 -7.14
CA PRO A 2 8.97 -1.09 -6.31
C PRO A 2 8.92 -0.68 -4.83
N TYR A 3 8.38 0.50 -4.53
CA TYR A 3 8.21 0.97 -3.17
C TYR A 3 7.22 0.13 -2.34
N LEU A 4 6.05 -0.24 -2.92
CA LEU A 4 5.09 -1.10 -2.23
C LEU A 4 5.66 -2.50 -1.98
N PHE A 5 6.42 -3.01 -2.94
CA PHE A 5 7.16 -4.25 -2.75
C PHE A 5 8.15 -4.13 -1.58
N GLY A 6 8.93 -3.05 -1.50
CA GLY A 6 9.86 -2.82 -0.41
C GLY A 6 9.19 -2.74 0.97
N ILE A 7 7.95 -2.25 1.06
CA ILE A 7 7.17 -2.24 2.32
C ILE A 7 6.82 -3.66 2.77
N MET A 8 6.44 -4.51 1.83
CA MET A 8 6.06 -5.91 2.06
C MET A 8 7.28 -6.79 2.33
N TYR A 9 8.38 -6.52 1.64
CA TYR A 9 9.63 -7.29 1.68
C TYR A 9 10.76 -6.47 2.31
N GLY A 10 10.45 -5.84 3.45
CA GLY A 10 11.35 -4.89 4.11
C GLY A 10 12.37 -5.58 5.00
N ASP A 11 13.48 -6.04 4.41
CA ASP A 11 14.65 -6.57 5.11
C ASP A 11 15.92 -6.07 4.42
N MET A 12 16.86 -5.52 5.21
CA MET A 12 18.11 -4.97 4.70
C MET A 12 18.98 -6.03 4.03
N GLY A 13 19.09 -7.21 4.64
CA GLY A 13 19.90 -8.32 4.17
C GLY A 13 19.35 -8.94 2.89
N HIS A 14 18.07 -9.34 2.91
CA HIS A 14 17.43 -9.91 1.72
C HIS A 14 17.35 -8.90 0.56
N GLY A 15 17.03 -7.63 0.86
CA GLY A 15 17.02 -6.55 -0.12
C GLY A 15 18.39 -6.33 -0.78
N LEU A 16 19.47 -6.40 -0.01
CA LEU A 16 20.83 -6.26 -0.53
C LEU A 16 21.20 -7.43 -1.44
N ILE A 17 20.89 -8.67 -1.06
CA ILE A 17 21.10 -9.84 -1.93
C ILE A 17 20.34 -9.68 -3.25
N LEU A 18 19.07 -9.27 -3.19
CA LEU A 18 18.25 -9.03 -4.38
C LEU A 18 18.84 -7.93 -5.28
N THR A 19 19.36 -6.85 -4.67
CA THR A 19 20.00 -5.74 -5.38
C THR A 19 21.28 -6.19 -6.07
N VAL A 20 22.12 -6.97 -5.39
CA VAL A 20 23.35 -7.53 -5.96
C VAL A 20 23.01 -8.46 -7.11
N PHE A 21 22.05 -9.37 -6.93
CA PHE A 21 21.60 -10.28 -7.99
C PHE A 21 21.07 -9.52 -9.23
N ALA A 22 20.23 -8.50 -9.03
CA ALA A 22 19.73 -7.67 -10.11
C ALA A 22 20.84 -6.86 -10.81
N SER A 23 21.80 -6.35 -10.03
CA SER A 23 22.95 -5.61 -10.57
C SER A 23 23.84 -6.51 -11.44
N LEU A 24 24.05 -7.77 -11.05
CA LEU A 24 24.78 -8.75 -11.85
C LEU A 24 24.08 -9.01 -13.20
N LEU A 25 22.74 -9.14 -13.20
CA LEU A 25 21.98 -9.29 -14.44
C LEU A 25 22.12 -8.08 -15.38
N ILE A 26 22.19 -6.87 -14.82
CA ILE A 26 22.39 -5.63 -15.59
C ILE A 26 23.83 -5.56 -16.13
N MET A 27 24.84 -5.88 -15.32
CA MET A 27 26.24 -5.86 -15.75
C MET A 27 26.53 -6.83 -16.90
N PHE A 28 25.91 -8.03 -16.87
CA PHE A 28 26.10 -9.05 -17.89
C PHE A 28 25.07 -8.99 -19.03
N GLU A 29 24.36 -7.86 -19.20
CA GLU A 29 23.29 -7.71 -20.19
C GLU A 29 23.72 -8.12 -21.61
N LYS A 30 24.90 -7.69 -22.06
CA LYS A 30 25.43 -8.00 -23.40
C LYS A 30 25.67 -9.50 -23.63
N GLN A 31 26.03 -10.24 -22.58
CA GLN A 31 26.33 -11.67 -22.68
C GLN A 31 25.04 -12.50 -22.66
N PHE A 32 24.06 -12.12 -21.86
CA PHE A 32 22.79 -12.84 -21.77
C PHE A 32 21.83 -12.55 -22.93
N LEU A 33 21.91 -11.37 -23.56
CA LEU A 33 21.11 -11.05 -24.75
C LEU A 33 21.41 -11.99 -25.95
N SER A 34 22.64 -12.51 -26.02
CA SER A 34 23.11 -13.38 -27.11
C SER A 34 22.81 -14.87 -26.92
N ARG A 35 22.24 -15.29 -25.78
CA ARG A 35 21.98 -16.70 -25.47
C ARG A 35 20.48 -17.00 -25.47
N PRO A 36 20.05 -18.18 -25.95
CA PRO A 36 18.69 -18.63 -25.72
C PRO A 36 18.51 -18.86 -24.22
N LEU A 37 17.63 -18.09 -23.59
CA LEU A 37 17.32 -18.18 -22.17
C LEU A 37 16.09 -19.08 -21.98
N ASN A 38 16.05 -19.85 -20.89
CA ASN A 38 14.84 -20.53 -20.46
C ASN A 38 13.72 -19.52 -20.19
N GLU A 39 12.46 -19.86 -20.43
CA GLU A 39 11.31 -18.94 -20.31
C GLU A 39 11.25 -18.20 -18.96
N ILE A 40 11.45 -18.90 -17.85
CA ILE A 40 11.45 -18.29 -16.51
C ILE A 40 12.58 -17.28 -16.37
N PHE A 41 13.78 -17.63 -16.85
CA PHE A 41 14.93 -16.73 -16.78
C PHE A 41 14.80 -15.55 -17.74
N ALA A 42 14.17 -15.74 -18.91
CA ALA A 42 13.85 -14.68 -19.85
C ALA A 42 12.89 -13.65 -19.25
N MET A 43 11.87 -14.10 -18.50
CA MET A 43 10.95 -13.22 -17.79
C MET A 43 11.67 -12.35 -16.74
N ILE A 44 12.51 -12.98 -15.91
CA ILE A 44 13.32 -12.26 -14.89
C ILE A 44 14.28 -11.27 -15.57
N PHE A 45 14.90 -11.66 -16.68
CA PHE A 45 15.83 -10.81 -17.42
C PHE A 45 15.13 -9.62 -18.11
N GLY A 46 13.91 -9.82 -18.63
CA GLY A 46 13.06 -8.74 -19.13
C GLY A 46 12.72 -7.71 -18.05
N GLY A 47 12.53 -8.18 -16.80
CA GLY A 47 12.25 -7.36 -15.63
C GLY A 47 13.47 -6.83 -14.87
N ARG A 48 14.70 -6.90 -15.40
CA ARG A 48 15.95 -6.61 -14.65
C ARG A 48 15.97 -5.25 -13.93
N TYR A 49 15.48 -4.19 -14.57
CA TYR A 49 15.44 -2.84 -13.98
C TYR A 49 14.37 -2.74 -12.88
N LEU A 50 13.25 -3.45 -13.05
CA LEU A 50 12.20 -3.54 -12.03
C LEU A 50 12.73 -4.26 -10.79
N LEU A 51 13.43 -5.39 -11.00
CA LEU A 51 14.05 -6.17 -9.93
C LEU A 51 15.11 -5.37 -9.16
N PHE A 52 15.92 -4.58 -9.88
CA PHE A 52 16.89 -3.68 -9.26
C PHE A 52 16.20 -2.63 -8.39
N GLY A 53 15.16 -1.98 -8.92
CA GLY A 53 14.37 -1.02 -8.13
C GLY A 53 13.74 -1.67 -6.89
N MET A 54 13.21 -2.88 -7.02
CA MET A 54 12.64 -3.64 -5.90
C MET A 54 13.67 -3.90 -4.81
N GLY A 55 14.88 -4.34 -5.17
CA GLY A 55 15.97 -4.58 -4.21
C GLY A 55 16.41 -3.31 -3.48
N VAL A 56 16.57 -2.20 -4.19
CA VAL A 56 16.97 -0.92 -3.59
C VAL A 56 15.92 -0.41 -2.59
N PHE A 57 14.64 -0.44 -2.96
CA PHE A 57 13.57 -0.03 -2.06
C PHE A 57 13.34 -1.00 -0.90
N ALA A 58 13.51 -2.31 -1.11
CA ALA A 58 13.50 -3.30 -0.03
C ALA A 58 14.63 -3.04 0.98
N THR A 59 15.83 -2.73 0.50
CA THR A 59 16.97 -2.36 1.36
C THR A 59 16.67 -1.07 2.13
N TYR A 60 16.16 -0.04 1.47
CA TYR A 60 15.79 1.23 2.11
C TYR A 60 14.74 1.04 3.22
N VAL A 61 13.68 0.29 2.94
CA VAL A 61 12.65 0.01 3.94
C VAL A 61 13.15 -0.93 5.03
N GLY A 62 14.04 -1.88 4.71
CA GLY A 62 14.71 -2.73 5.69
C GLY A 62 15.52 -1.93 6.71
N VAL A 63 16.25 -0.90 6.26
CA VAL A 63 16.93 0.05 7.17
C VAL A 63 15.90 0.83 8.00
N LEU A 64 14.76 1.22 7.42
CA LEU A 64 13.70 1.93 8.14
C LEU A 64 13.03 1.05 9.22
N TYR A 65 12.86 -0.24 8.96
CA TYR A 65 12.37 -1.21 9.96
C TYR A 65 13.45 -1.67 10.93
N ASN A 66 14.72 -1.38 10.63
CA ASN A 66 15.90 -1.82 11.36
C ASN A 66 15.91 -3.36 11.54
N ASP A 67 15.73 -4.06 10.41
CA ASP A 67 15.69 -5.52 10.34
C ASP A 67 16.65 -6.02 9.26
N CYS A 68 17.54 -6.93 9.65
CA CYS A 68 18.59 -7.52 8.84
C CYS A 68 18.67 -9.01 9.18
N PHE A 69 18.13 -9.87 8.31
CA PHE A 69 18.07 -11.31 8.53
C PHE A 69 17.41 -11.73 9.86
N GLY A 70 16.47 -10.93 10.38
CA GLY A 70 15.82 -11.14 11.68
C GLY A 70 16.54 -10.50 12.87
N MET A 71 17.70 -9.87 12.65
CA MET A 71 18.44 -9.13 13.66
C MET A 71 18.32 -7.61 13.44
N SER A 72 18.34 -6.84 14.52
CA SER A 72 18.43 -5.38 14.41
C SER A 72 19.87 -4.91 14.51
N THR A 73 20.17 -3.83 13.80
CA THR A 73 21.51 -3.26 13.71
C THR A 73 21.62 -1.98 14.54
N GLU A 74 22.66 -1.85 15.35
CA GLU A 74 22.97 -0.62 16.10
C GLU A 74 23.57 0.47 15.19
N MET A 75 22.85 0.87 14.14
CA MET A 75 23.31 1.92 13.22
C MET A 75 23.27 3.31 13.86
N PHE A 76 22.34 3.55 14.78
CA PHE A 76 22.16 4.84 15.47
C PHE A 76 22.02 4.63 16.98
N ALA A 77 22.42 5.63 17.75
CA ALA A 77 22.28 5.61 19.21
C ALA A 77 20.80 5.48 19.60
N SER A 78 20.49 4.51 20.45
CA SER A 78 19.12 4.29 20.96
C SER A 78 18.63 5.49 21.79
N GLY A 79 17.36 5.82 21.65
CA GLY A 79 16.67 6.81 22.48
C GLY A 79 16.34 6.29 23.88
N TYR A 80 16.45 4.97 24.09
CA TYR A 80 16.26 4.31 25.38
C TYR A 80 17.60 4.10 26.08
N LYS A 81 17.63 4.41 27.38
CA LYS A 81 18.75 4.08 28.25
C LYS A 81 18.32 3.00 29.24
N TRP A 82 19.04 1.89 29.19
CA TRP A 82 18.86 0.79 30.12
C TRP A 82 19.67 1.05 31.39
N PRO A 83 19.12 0.77 32.58
CA PRO A 83 19.88 0.87 33.82
C PRO A 83 21.02 -0.17 33.83
N ALA A 84 22.12 0.15 34.52
CA ALA A 84 23.22 -0.80 34.68
C ALA A 84 22.73 -2.05 35.42
N LEU A 85 23.00 -3.23 34.86
CA LEU A 85 22.69 -4.52 35.48
C LEU A 85 23.40 -4.59 36.85
N PRO A 86 22.69 -4.89 37.95
CA PRO A 86 23.31 -5.13 39.24
C PRO A 86 24.33 -6.29 39.15
N PRO A 87 25.43 -6.26 39.91
CA PRO A 87 26.44 -7.34 39.90
C PRO A 87 25.87 -8.70 40.33
N GLU A 88 24.78 -8.70 41.10
CA GLU A 88 24.02 -9.89 41.44
C GLU A 88 22.89 -10.07 40.43
N GLY A 89 23.16 -10.87 39.39
CA GLY A 89 22.25 -11.15 38.30
C GLY A 89 20.85 -11.48 38.81
N LYS A 90 19.88 -10.63 38.45
CA LYS A 90 18.46 -10.94 38.64
C LYS A 90 17.80 -11.20 37.29
N SER A 91 17.23 -12.39 37.21
CA SER A 91 16.21 -12.82 36.27
C SER A 91 14.91 -12.03 36.48
N GLY A 92 14.81 -10.84 35.88
CA GLY A 92 13.61 -10.01 35.94
C GLY A 92 13.53 -9.03 34.79
N ILE A 93 12.32 -8.62 34.42
CA ILE A 93 12.07 -7.66 33.34
C ILE A 93 12.67 -6.30 33.74
N VAL A 94 13.67 -5.85 32.99
CA VAL A 94 14.27 -4.52 33.18
C VAL A 94 13.42 -3.52 32.40
N THR A 95 13.16 -2.35 33.00
CA THR A 95 12.45 -1.26 32.33
C THR A 95 13.42 -0.11 32.02
N PRO A 96 13.26 0.59 30.88
CA PRO A 96 14.09 1.75 30.57
C PRO A 96 13.91 2.82 31.66
N THR A 97 15.01 3.49 32.03
CA THR A 97 15.02 4.42 33.16
C THR A 97 15.42 5.82 32.67
N PHE A 98 14.74 6.87 33.15
CA PHE A 98 15.21 8.25 32.93
C PHE A 98 16.59 8.46 33.59
N PRO A 99 17.37 9.49 33.20
CA PRO A 99 18.58 9.92 33.90
C PRO A 99 18.41 10.14 35.42
N ASN A 100 17.16 10.25 35.88
CA ASN A 100 16.76 10.49 37.27
C ASN A 100 16.41 9.22 38.06
N GLY A 101 16.53 8.02 37.46
CA GLY A 101 16.25 6.75 38.17
C GLY A 101 14.80 6.27 38.16
N ASN A 102 13.88 7.01 37.53
CA ASN A 102 12.47 6.62 37.42
C ASN A 102 12.21 5.76 36.17
N PRO A 103 11.35 4.72 36.23
CA PRO A 103 10.96 3.93 35.07
C PRO A 103 10.28 4.84 34.04
N SER A 104 10.82 4.86 32.83
CA SER A 104 10.31 5.62 31.70
C SER A 104 9.95 4.70 30.56
N VAL A 105 8.69 4.75 30.13
CA VAL A 105 8.25 4.16 28.86
C VAL A 105 8.58 5.10 27.67
N LYS A 106 9.01 6.34 27.94
CA LYS A 106 9.27 7.37 26.93
C LYS A 106 10.77 7.45 26.59
N PRO A 107 11.16 7.40 25.29
CA PRO A 107 12.54 7.61 24.89
C PRO A 107 12.93 9.08 25.12
N LEU A 108 14.21 9.32 25.41
CA LEU A 108 14.73 10.67 25.68
C LEU A 108 14.67 11.56 24.42
N ALA A 109 14.84 10.94 23.25
CA ALA A 109 14.69 11.53 21.94
C ALA A 109 14.24 10.44 20.95
N PRO A 110 13.47 10.78 19.89
CA PRO A 110 13.18 9.84 18.82
C PRO A 110 14.49 9.46 18.09
N PRO A 111 14.61 8.21 17.60
CA PRO A 111 15.76 7.82 16.79
C PRO A 111 15.84 8.68 15.53
N VAL A 112 17.06 8.99 15.09
CA VAL A 112 17.31 9.85 13.91
C VAL A 112 16.74 9.23 12.64
N PHE A 113 16.78 7.89 12.53
CA PHE A 113 16.30 7.17 11.37
C PHE A 113 15.81 5.77 11.76
N GLY A 114 14.64 5.39 11.23
CA GLY A 114 14.05 4.07 11.41
C GLY A 114 13.47 3.79 12.80
N ILE A 115 13.25 2.52 13.08
CA ILE A 115 12.78 2.02 14.37
C ILE A 115 13.97 1.81 15.32
N ASP A 116 13.78 2.19 16.58
CA ASP A 116 14.80 2.06 17.62
C ASP A 116 15.17 0.57 17.87
N VAL A 117 16.48 0.29 17.96
CA VAL A 117 17.05 -1.03 18.24
C VAL A 117 16.55 -1.59 19.58
N ALA A 118 16.22 -0.72 20.53
CA ALA A 118 15.77 -1.15 21.85
C ALA A 118 14.51 -2.03 21.82
N TRP A 119 13.72 -1.98 20.74
CA TRP A 119 12.51 -2.81 20.60
C TRP A 119 12.81 -4.27 20.22
N THR A 120 14.01 -4.60 19.79
CA THR A 120 14.33 -5.92 19.21
C THR A 120 14.26 -7.04 20.22
N GLU A 121 14.70 -6.79 21.45
CA GLU A 121 14.74 -7.77 22.55
C GLU A 121 13.57 -7.62 23.54
N THR A 122 12.53 -6.86 23.17
CA THR A 122 11.39 -6.62 24.07
C THR A 122 10.28 -7.65 23.90
N GLU A 123 9.63 -8.05 25.00
CA GLU A 123 8.49 -8.98 24.98
C GLU A 123 7.29 -8.42 24.21
N ASN A 124 7.10 -7.09 24.23
CA ASN A 124 5.99 -6.39 23.57
C ASN A 124 6.32 -5.87 22.16
N LYS A 125 7.42 -6.34 21.55
CA LYS A 125 7.82 -6.02 20.17
C LYS A 125 6.67 -6.21 19.19
N LEU A 126 6.02 -7.38 19.23
CA LEU A 126 5.01 -7.74 18.24
C LEU A 126 3.80 -6.80 18.26
N GLU A 127 3.36 -6.35 19.45
CA GLU A 127 2.24 -5.43 19.58
C GLU A 127 2.55 -4.05 18.98
N PHE A 128 3.76 -3.54 19.24
CA PHE A 128 4.23 -2.28 18.67
C PHE A 128 4.33 -2.35 17.14
N TYR A 129 5.03 -3.35 16.60
CA TYR A 129 5.23 -3.51 15.16
C TYR A 129 3.91 -3.76 14.43
N ASN A 130 2.99 -4.52 15.03
CA ASN A 130 1.64 -4.73 14.50
C ASN A 130 0.89 -3.40 14.37
N SER A 131 0.82 -2.62 15.46
CA SER A 131 0.13 -1.33 15.45
C SER A 131 0.73 -0.34 14.45
N PHE A 132 2.07 -0.28 14.39
CA PHE A 132 2.80 0.62 13.50
C PHE A 132 2.59 0.26 12.03
N LYS A 133 2.91 -0.97 11.64
CA LYS A 133 2.84 -1.42 10.24
C LYS A 133 1.41 -1.37 9.72
N MET A 134 0.41 -1.74 10.52
CA MET A 134 -1.01 -1.66 10.14
C MET A 134 -1.42 -0.21 9.81
N LYS A 135 -1.08 0.75 10.68
CA LYS A 135 -1.39 2.18 10.48
C LYS A 135 -0.68 2.76 9.27
N CYS A 136 0.60 2.42 9.06
CA CYS A 136 1.35 2.84 7.88
C CYS A 136 0.72 2.28 6.58
N ALA A 137 0.29 1.02 6.57
CA ALA A 137 -0.36 0.41 5.42
C ALA A 137 -1.64 1.15 5.02
N VAL A 138 -2.47 1.54 5.99
CA VAL A 138 -3.68 2.33 5.75
C VAL A 138 -3.36 3.71 5.18
N ILE A 139 -2.40 4.44 5.77
CA ILE A 139 -1.99 5.77 5.28
C ILE A 139 -1.50 5.69 3.82
N ILE A 140 -0.61 4.74 3.53
CA ILE A 140 -0.04 4.56 2.18
C ILE A 140 -1.13 4.20 1.18
N GLY A 141 -2.07 3.33 1.58
CA GLY A 141 -3.23 2.98 0.75
C GLY A 141 -4.07 4.20 0.39
N ILE A 142 -4.42 5.04 1.35
CA ILE A 142 -5.22 6.25 1.12
C ILE A 142 -4.47 7.23 0.21
N VAL A 143 -3.17 7.43 0.43
CA VAL A 143 -2.34 8.30 -0.43
C VAL A 143 -2.30 7.77 -1.87
N GLN A 144 -2.06 6.48 -2.07
CA GLN A 144 -2.02 5.88 -3.41
C GLN A 144 -3.39 5.95 -4.11
N MET A 145 -4.47 5.64 -3.39
CA MET A 145 -5.83 5.73 -3.90
C MET A 145 -6.24 7.16 -4.26
N THR A 146 -5.78 8.15 -3.48
CA THR A 146 -5.99 9.57 -3.76
C THR A 146 -5.24 9.98 -5.01
N ALA A 147 -3.97 9.55 -5.15
CA ALA A 147 -3.18 9.77 -6.36
C ALA A 147 -3.85 9.18 -7.61
N GLY A 148 -4.48 8.01 -7.51
CA GLY A 148 -5.25 7.41 -8.61
C GLY A 148 -6.45 8.27 -9.06
N ILE A 149 -7.22 8.83 -8.11
CA ILE A 149 -8.34 9.75 -8.44
C ILE A 149 -7.82 11.06 -9.05
N ILE A 150 -6.67 11.56 -8.59
CA ILE A 150 -6.02 12.75 -9.19
C ILE A 150 -5.60 12.48 -10.64
N LEU A 151 -5.12 11.29 -10.97
CA LEU A 151 -4.84 10.92 -12.37
C LEU A 151 -6.12 10.89 -13.22
N SER A 152 -7.23 10.43 -12.65
CA SER A 152 -8.54 10.51 -13.32
C SER A 152 -8.93 11.96 -13.64
N LEU A 153 -8.68 12.91 -12.72
CA LEU A 153 -8.84 14.34 -13.01
C LEU A 153 -7.98 14.82 -14.17
N MET A 154 -6.72 14.38 -14.25
CA MET A 154 -5.82 14.76 -15.35
C MET A 154 -6.36 14.26 -16.69
N ASN A 155 -6.94 13.06 -16.74
CA ASN A 155 -7.58 12.53 -17.94
C ASN A 155 -8.78 13.40 -18.34
N HIS A 156 -9.71 13.68 -17.43
CA HIS A 156 -10.88 14.51 -17.73
C HIS A 156 -10.51 15.94 -18.14
N LEU A 157 -9.42 16.49 -17.59
CA LEU A 157 -8.89 17.79 -17.99
C LEU A 157 -8.30 17.76 -19.41
N TYR A 158 -7.56 16.69 -19.76
CA TYR A 158 -6.99 16.51 -21.09
C TYR A 158 -8.08 16.38 -22.17
N PHE A 159 -9.14 15.62 -21.89
CA PHE A 159 -10.30 15.47 -22.79
C PHE A 159 -11.30 16.65 -22.73
N ASN A 160 -11.07 17.63 -21.83
CA ASN A 160 -11.90 18.83 -21.64
C ASN A 160 -13.37 18.54 -21.21
N ASP A 161 -13.60 17.41 -20.54
CA ASP A 161 -14.92 17.00 -20.05
C ASP A 161 -15.26 17.60 -18.69
N ARG A 162 -15.59 18.90 -18.68
CA ARG A 162 -15.90 19.67 -17.45
C ARG A 162 -17.03 19.06 -16.62
N LYS A 163 -17.98 18.38 -17.28
CA LYS A 163 -19.13 17.73 -16.65
C LYS A 163 -18.68 16.56 -15.76
N GLN A 164 -17.79 15.72 -16.28
CA GLN A 164 -17.23 14.58 -15.53
C GLN A 164 -16.34 15.06 -14.38
N VAL A 165 -15.59 16.16 -14.56
CA VAL A 165 -14.83 16.78 -13.46
C VAL A 165 -15.74 17.20 -12.30
N LEU A 166 -16.85 17.87 -12.58
CA LEU A 166 -17.74 18.40 -11.53
C LEU A 166 -18.57 17.30 -10.85
N PHE A 167 -19.08 16.34 -11.62
CA PHE A 167 -20.06 15.36 -11.12
C PHE A 167 -19.51 13.96 -10.85
N ARG A 168 -18.30 13.62 -11.33
CA ARG A 168 -17.61 12.36 -11.00
C ARG A 168 -16.45 12.60 -10.05
N PHE A 169 -15.46 13.40 -10.46
CA PHE A 169 -14.25 13.59 -9.65
C PHE A 169 -14.50 14.26 -8.28
N ILE A 170 -15.28 15.35 -8.22
CA ILE A 170 -15.52 16.06 -6.95
C ILE A 170 -16.24 15.17 -5.91
N PRO A 171 -17.36 14.50 -6.23
CA PRO A 171 -17.98 13.59 -5.27
C PRO A 171 -17.04 12.47 -4.83
N GLU A 172 -16.27 11.88 -5.74
CA GLU A 172 -15.33 10.79 -5.43
C GLU A 172 -14.21 11.21 -4.47
N ILE A 173 -13.54 12.34 -4.76
CA ILE A 173 -12.43 12.82 -3.91
C ILE A 173 -12.93 13.29 -2.55
N VAL A 174 -14.09 13.96 -2.51
CA VAL A 174 -14.69 14.43 -1.25
C VAL A 174 -15.13 13.24 -0.40
N PHE A 175 -15.81 12.25 -0.99
CA PHE A 175 -16.21 11.04 -0.29
C PHE A 175 -15.01 10.29 0.30
N LEU A 176 -13.96 10.03 -0.50
CA LEU A 176 -12.76 9.34 -0.04
C LEU A 176 -12.03 10.12 1.07
N THR A 177 -11.91 11.45 0.93
CA THR A 177 -11.18 12.29 1.88
C THR A 177 -11.93 12.43 3.21
N LEU A 178 -13.25 12.61 3.18
CA LEU A 178 -14.06 12.78 4.40
C LEU A 178 -14.23 11.49 5.20
N THR A 179 -14.21 10.34 4.55
CA THR A 179 -14.32 9.03 5.21
C THR A 179 -12.95 8.49 5.61
N PHE A 180 -12.16 8.05 4.62
CA PHE A 180 -10.88 7.38 4.85
C PHE A 180 -9.73 8.37 5.03
N GLY A 181 -9.72 9.50 4.32
CA GLY A 181 -8.73 10.57 4.56
C GLY A 181 -8.74 11.07 6.00
N TYR A 182 -9.93 11.21 6.58
CA TYR A 182 -10.10 11.55 8.00
C TYR A 182 -9.51 10.48 8.93
N MET A 183 -9.65 9.19 8.60
CA MET A 183 -8.99 8.10 9.35
C MET A 183 -7.46 8.25 9.36
N ALA A 184 -6.84 8.52 8.21
CA ALA A 184 -5.40 8.77 8.13
C ALA A 184 -4.99 10.00 8.96
N LEU A 185 -5.78 11.07 8.90
CA LEU A 185 -5.53 12.28 9.69
C LEU A 185 -5.62 12.01 11.19
N MET A 186 -6.61 11.24 11.66
CA MET A 186 -6.71 10.85 13.06
C MET A 186 -5.52 10.00 13.52
N ILE A 187 -4.99 9.11 12.67
CA ILE A 187 -3.78 8.33 12.98
C ILE A 187 -2.60 9.29 13.23
N ILE A 188 -2.40 10.27 12.34
CA ILE A 188 -1.31 11.25 12.44
C ILE A 188 -1.49 12.13 13.68
N ILE A 189 -2.69 12.66 13.92
CA ILE A 189 -2.99 13.45 15.13
C ILE A 189 -2.70 12.64 16.39
N LYS A 190 -3.13 11.39 16.44
CA LYS A 190 -2.88 10.50 17.58
C LYS A 190 -1.39 10.29 17.83
N TRP A 191 -0.56 10.26 16.78
CA TRP A 191 0.90 10.18 16.89
C TRP A 191 1.55 11.50 17.34
N CYS A 192 0.94 12.65 17.05
CA CYS A 192 1.47 13.96 17.44
C CYS A 192 1.12 14.38 18.88
N ILE A 193 0.13 13.74 19.52
CA ILE A 193 -0.28 14.07 20.89
C ILE A 193 0.42 13.13 21.89
N THR A 194 1.02 13.72 22.92
CA THR A 194 1.62 12.96 24.03
C THR A 194 0.55 12.55 25.03
N TRP A 195 0.39 11.25 25.23
CA TRP A 195 -0.53 10.68 26.22
C TRP A 195 0.23 10.40 27.52
N GLU A 196 -0.06 11.13 28.59
CA GLU A 196 0.55 10.89 29.91
C GLU A 196 -0.04 9.66 30.60
N ASN A 197 -1.34 9.40 30.41
CA ASN A 197 -2.01 8.17 30.84
C ASN A 197 -2.46 7.36 29.63
N THR A 198 -1.93 6.15 29.47
CA THR A 198 -2.28 5.23 28.37
C THR A 198 -3.78 4.91 28.30
N ASN A 199 -4.47 4.91 29.45
CA ASN A 199 -5.91 4.65 29.53
C ASN A 199 -6.79 5.76 28.90
N LEU A 200 -6.22 6.95 28.65
CA LEU A 200 -6.92 8.07 28.00
C LEU A 200 -6.76 8.04 26.47
N ALA A 201 -5.96 7.12 25.92
CA ALA A 201 -5.72 7.06 24.49
C ALA A 201 -6.90 6.36 23.76
N PRO A 202 -7.64 7.06 22.88
CA PRO A 202 -8.83 6.50 22.24
C PRO A 202 -8.51 5.34 21.30
N SER A 203 -9.38 4.33 21.23
CA SER A 203 -9.32 3.30 20.19
C SER A 203 -9.77 3.87 18.85
N LEU A 204 -8.85 3.94 17.87
CA LEU A 204 -9.16 4.47 16.54
C LEU A 204 -10.16 3.57 15.78
N LEU A 205 -10.10 2.26 16.00
CA LEU A 205 -11.01 1.31 15.37
C LEU A 205 -12.44 1.53 15.89
N GLU A 206 -12.61 1.63 17.21
CA GLU A 206 -13.92 1.91 17.82
C GLU A 206 -14.47 3.26 17.35
N THR A 207 -13.62 4.29 17.33
CA THR A 207 -13.99 5.63 16.85
C THR A 207 -14.47 5.60 15.39
N MET A 208 -13.84 4.78 14.54
CA MET A 208 -14.24 4.62 13.14
C MET A 208 -15.48 3.74 12.96
N THR A 209 -15.69 2.73 13.80
CA THR A 209 -16.93 1.96 13.81
C THR A 209 -18.10 2.85 14.23
N ASN A 210 -17.95 3.61 15.32
CA ASN A 210 -18.98 4.52 15.82
C ASN A 210 -19.25 5.67 14.84
N PHE A 211 -18.25 6.12 14.08
CA PHE A 211 -18.42 7.11 13.01
C PHE A 211 -19.49 6.70 11.99
N PHE A 212 -19.60 5.40 11.64
CA PHE A 212 -20.64 4.92 10.72
C PHE A 212 -21.90 4.39 11.43
N LEU A 213 -21.77 3.72 12.58
CA LEU A 213 -22.89 3.05 13.26
C LEU A 213 -23.67 3.93 14.24
N GLN A 214 -23.01 4.85 14.93
CA GLN A 214 -23.59 5.69 15.99
C GLN A 214 -23.03 7.13 15.89
N PRO A 215 -23.48 7.92 14.91
CA PRO A 215 -22.96 9.27 14.69
C PRO A 215 -23.22 10.16 15.91
N GLY A 216 -22.16 10.79 16.43
CA GLY A 216 -22.21 11.73 17.56
C GLY A 216 -21.80 11.14 18.92
N VAL A 217 -21.57 9.82 19.03
CA VAL A 217 -21.04 9.19 20.25
C VAL A 217 -19.53 9.00 20.13
N VAL A 218 -18.77 9.81 20.88
CA VAL A 218 -17.30 9.67 20.97
C VAL A 218 -16.95 9.32 22.41
N SER A 219 -16.47 8.09 22.64
CA SER A 219 -16.15 7.58 23.99
C SER A 219 -14.98 8.33 24.63
N MET A 220 -13.96 8.69 23.84
CA MET A 220 -12.85 9.55 24.24
C MET A 220 -12.53 10.53 23.12
N GLU A 221 -12.64 11.83 23.41
CA GLU A 221 -12.35 12.88 22.43
C GLU A 221 -10.85 12.99 22.16
N LEU A 222 -10.47 12.89 20.88
CA LEU A 222 -9.10 13.12 20.39
C LEU A 222 -8.80 14.62 20.30
N TYR A 223 -9.80 15.43 19.97
CA TYR A 223 -9.73 16.89 19.90
C TYR A 223 -11.10 17.51 20.21
N SER A 224 -11.11 18.76 20.67
CA SER A 224 -12.33 19.45 21.06
C SER A 224 -13.30 19.59 19.88
N GLY A 225 -14.56 19.18 20.07
CA GLY A 225 -15.61 19.27 19.04
C GLY A 225 -15.61 18.13 18.02
N GLN A 226 -14.88 17.04 18.26
CA GLN A 226 -14.79 15.89 17.36
C GLN A 226 -16.16 15.31 16.97
N ALA A 227 -17.09 15.17 17.93
CA ALA A 227 -18.41 14.61 17.66
C ALA A 227 -19.20 15.42 16.62
N GLY A 228 -19.17 16.76 16.72
CA GLY A 228 -19.84 17.64 15.77
C GLY A 228 -19.21 17.57 14.38
N ILE A 229 -17.88 17.57 14.30
CA ILE A 229 -17.16 17.49 13.03
C ILE A 229 -17.42 16.16 12.33
N GLN A 230 -17.41 15.04 13.06
CA GLN A 230 -17.71 13.73 12.51
C GLN A 230 -19.11 13.65 11.89
N VAL A 231 -20.13 14.19 12.56
CA VAL A 231 -21.50 14.21 12.04
C VAL A 231 -21.58 15.05 10.75
N VAL A 232 -20.96 16.23 10.74
CA VAL A 232 -20.95 17.10 9.54
C VAL A 232 -20.24 16.43 8.37
N MET A 233 -19.07 15.82 8.60
CA MET A 233 -18.33 15.09 7.57
C MET A 233 -19.13 13.92 7.00
N LEU A 234 -19.79 13.14 7.88
CA LEU A 234 -20.62 12.02 7.47
C LEU A 234 -21.81 12.47 6.62
N LEU A 235 -22.51 13.53 7.05
CA LEU A 235 -23.65 14.08 6.30
C LEU A 235 -23.23 14.56 4.90
N ILE A 236 -22.09 15.24 4.80
CA ILE A 236 -21.55 15.69 3.51
C ILE A 236 -21.20 14.47 2.64
N ALA A 237 -20.51 13.47 3.19
CA ALA A 237 -20.15 12.25 2.45
C ALA A 237 -21.40 11.51 1.92
N PHE A 238 -22.44 11.36 2.74
CA PHE A 238 -23.70 10.74 2.31
C PHE A 238 -24.47 11.60 1.31
N ALA A 239 -24.43 12.93 1.40
CA ALA A 239 -25.09 13.82 0.43
C ALA A 239 -24.47 13.73 -0.98
N PHE A 240 -23.16 13.45 -1.07
CA PHE A 240 -22.49 13.29 -2.36
C PHE A 240 -22.78 11.96 -3.07
N VAL A 241 -23.32 10.95 -2.37
CA VAL A 241 -23.70 9.67 -3.00
C VAL A 241 -24.90 9.83 -3.96
N PRO A 242 -26.03 10.46 -3.57
CA PRO A 242 -27.11 10.79 -4.50
C PRO A 242 -26.68 11.72 -5.63
N VAL A 243 -25.76 12.67 -5.36
CA VAL A 243 -25.23 13.57 -6.40
C VAL A 243 -24.46 12.79 -7.46
N LEU A 244 -23.59 11.86 -7.06
CA LEU A 244 -22.86 10.98 -7.97
C LEU A 244 -23.80 10.11 -8.80
N LEU A 245 -24.88 9.60 -8.20
CA LEU A 245 -25.85 8.71 -8.85
C LEU A 245 -26.76 9.46 -9.85
N GLY A 246 -27.29 10.62 -9.45
CA GLY A 246 -28.35 11.29 -10.20
C GLY A 246 -27.89 12.41 -11.13
N ALA A 247 -26.74 13.04 -10.87
CA ALA A 247 -26.37 14.25 -11.61
C ALA A 247 -25.95 13.96 -13.05
N ILE A 248 -25.19 12.88 -13.28
CA ILE A 248 -24.71 12.50 -14.63
C ILE A 248 -25.88 12.09 -15.55
N PRO A 249 -26.76 11.13 -15.19
CA PRO A 249 -27.86 10.73 -16.07
C PRO A 249 -28.84 11.88 -16.32
N TYR A 250 -29.07 12.74 -15.33
CA TYR A 250 -29.92 13.92 -15.51
C TYR A 250 -29.33 14.91 -16.52
N LEU A 251 -28.01 15.13 -16.48
CA LEU A 251 -27.34 16.04 -17.39
C LEU A 251 -27.31 15.50 -18.83
N GLU A 252 -27.05 14.20 -18.99
CA GLU A 252 -27.06 13.54 -20.30
C GLU A 252 -28.45 13.50 -20.92
N LYS A 253 -29.49 13.24 -20.11
CA LYS A 253 -30.89 13.33 -20.55
C LYS A 253 -31.22 14.72 -21.07
N LYS A 254 -30.84 15.76 -20.32
CA LYS A 254 -31.11 17.15 -20.73
C LYS A 254 -30.42 17.49 -22.05
N GLU A 255 -29.18 17.05 -22.23
CA GLU A 255 -28.43 17.26 -23.47
C GLU A 255 -29.03 16.50 -24.67
N HIS A 256 -29.52 15.28 -24.44
CA HIS A 256 -30.23 14.53 -25.48
C HIS A 256 -31.53 15.22 -25.89
N GLU A 257 -32.33 15.70 -24.93
CA GLU A 257 -33.55 16.48 -25.22
C GLU A 257 -33.26 17.79 -25.98
N GLU A 258 -32.14 18.47 -25.66
CA GLU A 258 -31.72 19.68 -26.38
C GLU A 258 -31.27 19.37 -27.82
N LYS A 259 -30.52 18.28 -28.04
CA LYS A 259 -30.14 17.81 -29.39
C LYS A 259 -31.35 17.41 -30.21
N LEU A 260 -32.33 16.75 -29.61
CA LEU A 260 -33.57 16.37 -30.28
C LEU A 260 -34.33 17.61 -30.76
N LYS A 261 -34.50 18.62 -29.88
CA LYS A 261 -35.13 19.91 -30.23
C LYS A 261 -34.38 20.65 -31.34
N GLN A 262 -33.04 20.65 -31.31
CA GLN A 262 -32.24 21.25 -32.39
C GLN A 262 -32.40 20.52 -33.72
N ARG A 263 -32.44 19.19 -33.71
CA ARG A 263 -32.70 18.38 -34.92
C ARG A 263 -34.11 18.63 -35.46
N GLU A 264 -35.13 18.69 -34.59
CA GLU A 264 -36.51 19.04 -34.99
C GLU A 264 -36.61 20.42 -35.64
N LEU A 265 -35.89 21.42 -35.12
CA LEU A 265 -35.81 22.77 -35.69
C LEU A 265 -35.12 22.77 -37.06
N MET A 266 -34.08 21.97 -37.28
CA MET A 266 -33.41 21.85 -38.59
C MET A 266 -34.24 21.04 -39.60
N ARG A 267 -34.99 20.02 -39.15
CA ARG A 267 -35.87 19.20 -39.99
C ARG A 267 -37.08 19.97 -40.55
N HIS A 268 -37.45 21.09 -39.93
CA HIS A 268 -38.48 22.00 -40.44
C HIS A 268 -38.02 22.87 -41.63
N GLY A 269 -36.73 22.84 -42.01
CA GLY A 269 -36.16 23.63 -43.12
C GLY A 269 -35.81 22.84 -44.39
N GLU A 270 -35.63 21.52 -44.32
CA GLU A 270 -35.26 20.67 -45.46
C GLU A 270 -36.21 19.45 -45.53
N GLU A 271 -37.13 19.47 -46.49
CA GLU A 271 -37.98 18.33 -46.81
C GLU A 271 -37.14 17.25 -47.52
N GLY A 272 -36.80 16.19 -46.79
CA GLY A 272 -36.37 14.92 -47.36
C GLY A 272 -34.88 14.60 -47.23
N HIS A 273 -34.51 13.95 -46.13
CA HIS A 273 -33.47 12.92 -46.19
C HIS A 273 -33.73 11.85 -45.11
N ASP A 274 -33.53 10.60 -45.52
CA ASP A 274 -33.99 9.36 -44.87
C ASP A 274 -33.43 9.13 -43.46
N ASP A 275 -34.24 8.40 -42.69
CA ASP A 275 -33.94 7.81 -41.39
C ASP A 275 -32.73 6.86 -41.48
N GLU A 276 -31.54 7.34 -41.14
CA GLU A 276 -30.42 6.47 -40.81
C GLU A 276 -29.89 6.83 -39.40
N ASP A 277 -30.06 5.86 -38.50
CA ASP A 277 -29.53 5.75 -37.15
C ASP A 277 -30.05 6.77 -36.11
N GLU A 278 -31.31 6.59 -35.69
CA GLU A 278 -31.69 6.92 -34.32
C GLU A 278 -30.85 6.05 -33.38
N GLU A 279 -29.70 6.55 -32.94
CA GLU A 279 -29.04 6.06 -31.73
C GLU A 279 -30.09 6.10 -30.60
N HIS A 280 -30.68 4.95 -30.30
CA HIS A 280 -31.64 4.79 -29.22
C HIS A 280 -30.96 5.23 -27.92
N PHE A 281 -31.27 6.45 -27.47
CA PHE A 281 -30.87 6.93 -26.16
C PHE A 281 -31.68 6.18 -25.10
N ASP A 282 -31.16 5.03 -24.68
CA ASP A 282 -31.73 4.29 -23.57
C ASP A 282 -31.27 4.92 -22.26
N PHE A 283 -32.06 5.88 -21.78
CA PHE A 283 -31.87 6.47 -20.46
C PHE A 283 -31.80 5.40 -19.34
N GLY A 284 -32.47 4.26 -19.54
CA GLY A 284 -32.39 3.12 -18.63
C GLY A 284 -30.98 2.53 -18.54
N GLU A 285 -30.30 2.36 -19.67
CA GLU A 285 -28.94 1.84 -19.74
C GLU A 285 -27.93 2.77 -19.03
N ILE A 286 -28.03 4.08 -19.31
CA ILE A 286 -27.18 5.10 -18.66
C ILE A 286 -27.39 5.12 -17.15
N MET A 287 -28.65 5.05 -16.71
CA MET A 287 -28.98 5.00 -15.29
C MET A 287 -28.42 3.73 -14.63
N ILE A 288 -28.58 2.57 -15.26
CA ILE A 288 -28.06 1.29 -14.73
C ILE A 288 -26.54 1.34 -14.63
N HIS A 289 -25.85 1.79 -15.69
CA HIS A 289 -24.40 1.92 -15.68
C HIS A 289 -23.91 2.86 -14.57
N GLN A 290 -24.56 4.01 -14.39
CA GLN A 290 -24.19 4.97 -13.35
C GLN A 290 -24.47 4.44 -11.93
N VAL A 291 -25.56 3.68 -11.74
CA VAL A 291 -25.85 3.01 -10.46
C VAL A 291 -24.77 1.99 -10.14
N ILE A 292 -24.39 1.15 -11.10
CA ILE A 292 -23.32 0.15 -10.93
C ILE A 292 -22.01 0.87 -10.57
N HIS A 293 -21.63 1.90 -11.33
CA HIS A 293 -20.43 2.68 -11.06
C HIS A 293 -20.43 3.29 -9.64
N THR A 294 -21.56 3.86 -9.22
CA THR A 294 -21.70 4.46 -7.87
C THR A 294 -21.54 3.41 -6.77
N ILE A 295 -22.19 2.25 -6.92
CA ILE A 295 -22.10 1.14 -5.96
C ILE A 295 -20.67 0.58 -5.92
N GLU A 296 -20.08 0.33 -7.08
CA GLU A 296 -18.71 -0.16 -7.22
C GLU A 296 -17.71 0.83 -6.60
N PHE A 297 -17.88 2.14 -6.81
CA PHE A 297 -17.01 3.14 -6.21
C PHE A 297 -17.14 3.17 -4.68
N VAL A 298 -18.37 3.25 -4.14
CA VAL A 298 -18.59 3.39 -2.69
C VAL A 298 -18.14 2.13 -1.94
N LEU A 299 -18.56 0.94 -2.40
CA LEU A 299 -18.13 -0.33 -1.80
C LEU A 299 -16.66 -0.61 -2.08
N GLY A 300 -16.17 -0.23 -3.26
CA GLY A 300 -14.79 -0.33 -3.66
C GLY A 300 -13.87 0.51 -2.79
N CYS A 301 -14.25 1.71 -2.36
CA CYS A 301 -13.45 2.52 -1.44
C CYS A 301 -13.18 1.80 -0.11
N VAL A 302 -14.19 1.14 0.46
CA VAL A 302 -14.06 0.36 1.70
C VAL A 302 -13.18 -0.88 1.46
N SER A 303 -13.51 -1.66 0.43
CA SER A 303 -12.80 -2.90 0.08
C SER A 303 -11.33 -2.66 -0.27
N ASN A 304 -11.06 -1.64 -1.09
CA ASN A 304 -9.71 -1.27 -1.51
C ASN A 304 -8.88 -0.79 -0.33
N THR A 305 -9.44 0.04 0.57
CA THR A 305 -8.73 0.46 1.80
C THR A 305 -8.35 -0.73 2.67
N ALA A 306 -9.27 -1.69 2.86
CA ALA A 306 -8.99 -2.91 3.61
C ALA A 306 -7.94 -3.80 2.93
N SER A 307 -7.95 -3.88 1.59
CA SER A 307 -6.97 -4.66 0.81
C SER A 307 -5.52 -4.21 1.06
N TYR A 308 -5.30 -2.93 1.36
CA TYR A 308 -3.97 -2.40 1.71
C TYR A 308 -3.39 -2.96 3.01
N LEU A 309 -4.21 -3.53 3.91
CA LEU A 309 -3.72 -4.23 5.10
C LEU A 309 -2.77 -5.40 4.77
N ARG A 310 -2.82 -5.88 3.52
CA ARG A 310 -1.87 -6.86 3.01
C ARG A 310 -0.41 -6.39 3.08
N LEU A 311 -0.17 -5.09 2.90
CA LEU A 311 1.17 -4.51 3.04
C LEU A 311 1.75 -4.82 4.43
N TRP A 312 0.93 -4.66 5.46
CA TRP A 312 1.27 -5.00 6.83
C TRP A 312 1.40 -6.51 7.03
N ALA A 313 0.39 -7.29 6.64
CA ALA A 313 0.34 -8.72 6.92
C ALA A 313 1.56 -9.45 6.35
N LEU A 314 1.93 -9.18 5.10
CA LEU A 314 3.09 -9.83 4.49
C LEU A 314 4.41 -9.34 5.06
N SER A 315 4.52 -8.04 5.38
CA SER A 315 5.70 -7.48 6.05
C SER A 315 5.92 -8.05 7.46
N LEU A 316 4.84 -8.38 8.17
CA LEU A 316 4.94 -9.03 9.48
C LEU A 316 5.31 -10.51 9.32
N ALA A 317 4.68 -11.23 8.40
CA ALA A 317 4.99 -12.63 8.12
C ALA A 317 6.46 -12.81 7.71
N HIS A 318 6.97 -11.96 6.82
CA HIS A 318 8.37 -11.99 6.38
C HIS A 318 9.35 -11.82 7.56
N ALA A 319 9.14 -10.81 8.41
CA ALA A 319 9.98 -10.57 9.58
C ALA A 319 9.96 -11.73 10.59
N GLN A 320 8.77 -12.29 10.86
CA GLN A 320 8.61 -13.43 11.77
C GLN A 320 9.26 -14.70 11.22
N LEU A 321 9.11 -14.97 9.93
CA LEU A 321 9.70 -16.14 9.30
C LEU A 321 11.24 -16.05 9.29
N SER A 322 11.78 -14.86 9.03
CA SER A 322 13.23 -14.62 9.13
C SER A 322 13.77 -14.87 10.54
N ASP A 323 13.09 -14.37 11.57
CA ASP A 323 13.49 -14.57 12.97
C ASP A 323 13.42 -16.06 13.38
N VAL A 324 12.38 -16.78 12.97
CA VAL A 324 12.24 -18.22 13.20
C VAL A 324 13.35 -19.00 12.51
N PHE A 325 13.69 -18.68 11.26
CA PHE A 325 14.79 -19.35 10.57
C PHE A 325 16.14 -19.06 11.20
N TRP A 326 16.39 -17.84 11.66
CA TRP A 326 17.60 -17.51 12.39
C TRP A 326 17.72 -18.31 13.69
N ASN A 327 16.68 -18.28 14.53
CA ASN A 327 16.71 -18.92 15.85
C ASN A 327 16.73 -20.45 15.76
N PHE A 328 15.90 -21.04 14.89
CA PHE A 328 15.79 -22.50 14.82
C PHE A 328 16.81 -23.16 13.89
N ALA A 329 17.22 -22.54 12.78
CA ALA A 329 18.20 -23.17 11.89
C ALA A 329 19.64 -22.89 12.34
N PHE A 330 19.96 -21.65 12.71
CA PHE A 330 21.32 -21.25 13.04
C PHE A 330 21.59 -21.29 14.55
N MET A 331 20.81 -20.61 15.39
CA MET A 331 21.13 -20.53 16.83
C MET A 331 21.03 -21.88 17.54
N MET A 332 20.05 -22.71 17.19
CA MET A 332 19.92 -24.06 17.77
C MET A 332 21.12 -24.95 17.43
N THR A 333 21.67 -24.88 16.22
CA THR A 333 22.81 -25.70 15.80
C THR A 333 24.12 -25.22 16.41
N VAL A 334 24.25 -23.90 16.65
CA VAL A 334 25.36 -23.32 17.41
C VAL A 334 25.32 -23.78 18.87
N GLY A 335 24.15 -23.82 19.51
CA GLY A 335 24.00 -24.28 20.91
C GLY A 335 24.31 -25.76 21.14
N LEU A 336 24.26 -26.58 20.08
CA LEU A 336 24.60 -28.01 20.12
C LEU A 336 26.09 -28.28 19.88
N ASP A 337 26.88 -27.28 19.46
CA ASP A 337 28.28 -27.51 19.13
C ASP A 337 29.12 -27.69 20.39
N SER A 338 29.83 -28.82 20.45
CA SER A 338 30.79 -29.15 21.51
C SER A 338 32.22 -28.67 21.18
N GLY A 339 32.36 -27.69 20.27
CA GLY A 339 33.63 -27.07 19.88
C GLY A 339 34.25 -27.63 18.60
N SER A 340 33.49 -28.39 17.81
CA SER A 340 33.96 -29.03 16.57
C SER A 340 33.75 -28.19 15.30
N GLY A 341 32.95 -27.11 15.35
CA GLY A 341 32.69 -26.19 14.24
C GLY A 341 31.91 -26.78 13.05
N ALA A 342 31.86 -28.11 12.92
CA ALA A 342 31.16 -28.81 11.85
C ALA A 342 29.65 -28.61 11.92
N TYR A 343 29.07 -28.62 13.13
CA TYR A 343 27.63 -28.37 13.33
C TYR A 343 27.24 -26.94 12.94
N VAL A 344 28.11 -25.95 13.19
CA VAL A 344 27.90 -24.56 12.79
C VAL A 344 27.92 -24.41 11.26
N PHE A 345 28.84 -25.09 10.57
CA PHE A 345 28.89 -25.04 9.10
C PHE A 345 27.64 -25.65 8.46
N VAL A 346 27.18 -26.80 8.97
CA VAL A 346 25.93 -27.43 8.50
C VAL A 346 24.72 -26.55 8.80
N GLY A 347 24.64 -25.99 10.02
CA GLY A 347 23.58 -25.05 10.41
C GLY A 347 23.50 -23.82 9.51
N PHE A 348 24.65 -23.22 9.19
CA PHE A 348 24.74 -22.11 8.26
C PHE A 348 24.30 -22.50 6.84
N ALA A 349 24.71 -23.67 6.34
CA ALA A 349 24.29 -24.14 5.02
C ALA A 349 22.78 -24.35 4.93
N VAL A 350 22.17 -24.92 5.98
CA VAL A 350 20.71 -25.09 6.06
C VAL A 350 20.02 -23.72 6.09
N TRP A 351 20.45 -22.83 6.97
CA TRP A 351 19.91 -21.46 7.08
C TRP A 351 20.00 -20.70 5.75
N LEU A 352 21.17 -20.75 5.08
CA LEU A 352 21.37 -20.10 3.79
C LEU A 352 20.45 -20.70 2.71
N SER A 353 20.29 -22.02 2.67
CA SER A 353 19.41 -22.67 1.70
C SER A 353 17.93 -22.32 1.92
N ALA A 354 17.48 -22.27 3.18
CA ALA A 354 16.13 -21.87 3.54
C ALA A 354 15.89 -20.39 3.19
N THR A 355 16.87 -19.53 3.47
CA THR A 355 16.82 -18.11 3.15
C THR A 355 16.76 -17.86 1.64
N LEU A 356 17.62 -18.51 0.85
CA LEU A 356 17.61 -18.32 -0.61
C LEU A 356 16.39 -18.96 -1.28
N GLY A 357 15.98 -20.15 -0.85
CA GLY A 357 14.84 -20.86 -1.45
C GLY A 357 13.49 -20.27 -1.06
N VAL A 358 13.22 -20.20 0.25
CA VAL A 358 11.89 -19.83 0.78
C VAL A 358 11.75 -18.32 0.86
N LEU A 359 12.66 -17.62 1.56
CA LEU A 359 12.54 -16.19 1.78
C LEU A 359 12.81 -15.37 0.51
N LEU A 360 13.88 -15.66 -0.23
CA LEU A 360 14.25 -14.88 -1.43
C LEU A 360 13.50 -15.33 -2.69
N GLY A 361 13.21 -16.63 -2.82
CA GLY A 361 12.48 -17.19 -3.96
C GLY A 361 10.96 -17.03 -3.83
N MET A 362 10.37 -17.77 -2.89
CA MET A 362 8.90 -17.90 -2.79
C MET A 362 8.22 -16.66 -2.21
N GLU A 363 8.70 -16.14 -1.08
CA GLU A 363 8.09 -14.97 -0.41
C GLU A 363 8.24 -13.70 -1.24
N SER A 364 9.39 -13.50 -1.89
CA SER A 364 9.59 -12.38 -2.83
C SER A 364 8.59 -12.42 -4.00
N LEU A 365 8.34 -13.61 -4.58
CA LEU A 365 7.34 -13.75 -5.65
C LEU A 365 5.91 -13.47 -5.14
N SER A 366 5.58 -13.91 -3.93
CA SER A 366 4.30 -13.61 -3.28
C SER A 366 4.12 -12.10 -3.08
N ALA A 367 5.13 -11.43 -2.52
CA ALA A 367 5.14 -9.97 -2.34
C ALA A 367 5.03 -9.21 -3.67
N PHE A 368 5.70 -9.69 -4.72
CA PHE A 368 5.60 -9.16 -6.07
C PHE A 368 4.17 -9.21 -6.62
N LEU A 369 3.52 -10.38 -6.58
CA LEU A 369 2.16 -10.56 -7.09
C LEU A 369 1.14 -9.73 -6.32
N HIS A 370 1.33 -9.60 -5.01
CA HIS A 370 0.48 -8.77 -4.18
C HIS A 370 0.66 -7.28 -4.43
N ALA A 371 1.90 -6.81 -4.64
CA ALA A 371 2.16 -5.45 -5.09
C ALA A 371 1.54 -5.20 -6.48
N LEU A 372 1.58 -6.18 -7.38
CA LEU A 372 0.98 -6.09 -8.71
C LEU A 372 -0.53 -5.97 -8.63
N ARG A 373 -1.16 -6.79 -7.79
CA ARG A 373 -2.60 -6.73 -7.53
C ARG A 373 -3.04 -5.33 -7.10
N LEU A 374 -2.34 -4.74 -6.10
CA LEU A 374 -2.59 -3.38 -5.62
C LEU A 374 -2.49 -2.31 -6.72
N HIS A 375 -1.66 -2.53 -7.73
CA HIS A 375 -1.59 -1.61 -8.87
C HIS A 375 -2.72 -1.84 -9.86
N TRP A 376 -3.01 -3.11 -10.18
CA TRP A 376 -3.98 -3.43 -11.22
C TRP A 376 -5.40 -3.04 -10.81
N VAL A 377 -5.82 -3.41 -9.59
CA VAL A 377 -7.22 -3.23 -9.20
C VAL A 377 -7.40 -1.97 -8.39
N GLU A 378 -6.60 -1.76 -7.36
CA GLU A 378 -6.79 -0.63 -6.42
C GLU A 378 -6.31 0.72 -6.98
N PHE A 379 -5.29 0.73 -7.85
CA PHE A 379 -4.75 1.95 -8.47
C PHE A 379 -5.29 2.20 -9.88
N ASN A 380 -5.10 1.27 -10.82
CA ASN A 380 -5.52 1.46 -12.22
C ASN A 380 -7.04 1.48 -12.37
N GLY A 381 -7.78 0.77 -11.51
CA GLY A 381 -9.25 0.79 -11.52
C GLY A 381 -9.88 2.16 -11.32
N LYS A 382 -9.10 3.19 -10.96
CA LYS A 382 -9.60 4.56 -10.76
C LYS A 382 -9.50 5.48 -11.97
N PHE A 383 -8.60 5.21 -12.92
CA PHE A 383 -8.31 6.14 -14.02
C PHE A 383 -8.11 5.46 -15.37
N TYR A 384 -7.84 4.14 -15.39
CA TYR A 384 -7.53 3.40 -16.60
C TYR A 384 -8.78 2.69 -17.14
N ALA A 385 -9.32 3.17 -18.25
CA ALA A 385 -10.52 2.61 -18.89
C ALA A 385 -10.26 1.31 -19.68
N GLY A 386 -9.07 1.15 -20.25
CA GLY A 386 -8.66 -0.11 -20.88
C GLY A 386 -9.09 -0.35 -22.33
N ASP A 387 -9.79 0.58 -22.98
CA ASP A 387 -10.37 0.41 -24.33
C ASP A 387 -9.41 0.65 -25.51
N GLY A 388 -8.12 0.37 -25.34
CA GLY A 388 -7.09 0.66 -26.33
C GLY A 388 -6.67 -0.54 -27.20
N VAL A 389 -6.29 -0.27 -28.46
CA VAL A 389 -5.61 -1.26 -29.33
C VAL A 389 -4.10 -1.06 -29.25
N LYS A 390 -3.35 -2.15 -29.04
CA LYS A 390 -1.88 -2.10 -29.03
C LYS A 390 -1.36 -1.69 -30.41
N PHE A 391 -0.58 -0.63 -30.48
CA PHE A 391 0.09 -0.22 -31.70
C PHE A 391 1.12 -1.28 -32.13
N ALA A 392 0.88 -1.94 -33.25
CA ALA A 392 1.77 -2.91 -33.87
C ALA A 392 2.22 -2.37 -35.24
N PRO A 393 3.39 -1.72 -35.33
CA PRO A 393 3.89 -1.22 -36.61
C PRO A 393 4.35 -2.39 -37.49
N PHE A 394 4.32 -2.19 -38.81
CA PHE A 394 4.94 -3.13 -39.73
C PHE A 394 6.47 -3.04 -39.61
N ALA A 395 7.08 -4.02 -38.92
CA ALA A 395 8.52 -4.12 -38.73
C ALA A 395 9.07 -5.40 -39.39
N ILE A 396 9.95 -5.22 -40.38
CA ILE A 396 10.57 -6.33 -41.13
C ILE A 396 11.43 -7.21 -40.19
N SER A 397 12.01 -6.63 -39.14
CA SER A 397 12.79 -7.36 -38.13
C SER A 397 12.00 -8.46 -37.42
N ASP A 398 10.72 -8.21 -37.14
CA ASP A 398 9.90 -9.08 -36.33
C ASP A 398 9.43 -10.29 -37.17
N ILE A 399 9.09 -10.04 -38.43
CA ILE A 399 8.75 -11.08 -39.42
C ILE A 399 9.96 -11.99 -39.68
N LEU A 400 11.17 -11.42 -39.78
CA LEU A 400 12.39 -12.19 -40.03
C LEU A 400 12.81 -13.04 -38.83
N ALA A 401 12.36 -12.69 -37.61
CA ALA A 401 12.58 -13.46 -36.40
C ALA A 401 11.53 -14.58 -36.22
N GLU A 402 10.31 -14.40 -36.70
CA GLU A 402 9.24 -15.42 -36.62
C GLU A 402 9.44 -16.55 -37.65
N VAL A 403 10.10 -16.27 -38.78
CA VAL A 403 10.40 -17.25 -39.84
C VAL A 403 11.62 -18.11 -39.54
N LYS A 404 12.45 -17.74 -38.55
CA LYS A 404 13.75 -18.36 -38.26
C LYS A 404 13.70 -19.22 -37.01
#